data_AF-A0A5S3Z9Q1-F1
#
_entry.id   AF-A0A5S3Z9Q1-F1
#
_cell.length_a   1.000
_cell.length_b   1.000
_cell.length_c   1.000
_cell.angle_alpha   90.00
_cell.angle_beta   90.00
_cell.angle_gamma   90.00
#
_symmetry.space_group_name_H-M   'P 1'
#
loop_
_entity.id
_entity.type
_entity.pdbx_description
1 polymer ?
#
loop_
_entity_poly.entity_id
_entity_poly.type
_entity_poly.pdbx_seq_one_letter_code
_entity_poly.pdbx_strand_id
1 'polypeptide(L)'
;MNKFVALVSLGMISMLSAGCQLLGSTEPSATVVEQPKAPTTVVVGTPNPKPRPKQPPSYPSAQQLVQWHAQQCGGFAATAQDNDETFIAEPQLKQFFARLCLRGQTQPQEMLAELEVVSAQYYWPESSARYFWLLKQQLIANAQMRQELQAQKQEQAQMKARMQKTLSSLAAIEQQLLQRSTQQESDNEY
;
A
#
# COMPACT_ATOMS: atom_id res chain seq x y z
N MET A 1 -11.88 -50.34 -13.99
CA MET A 1 -10.54 -50.97 -13.94
C MET A 1 -9.59 -49.97 -14.61
N ASN A 2 -8.56 -49.33 -14.04
CA ASN A 2 -7.76 -49.32 -12.80
C ASN A 2 -7.37 -47.82 -12.58
N LYS A 3 -7.55 -47.18 -11.42
CA LYS A 3 -6.69 -47.10 -10.21
C LYS A 3 -5.20 -46.80 -10.47
N PHE A 4 -4.73 -45.66 -9.94
CA PHE A 4 -3.42 -45.26 -9.35
C PHE A 4 -3.36 -43.72 -9.46
N VAL A 5 -3.54 -42.84 -8.47
CA VAL A 5 -3.08 -42.69 -7.07
C VAL A 5 -1.56 -42.74 -6.91
N ALA A 6 -1.04 -41.69 -6.24
CA ALA A 6 0.30 -41.48 -5.65
C ALA A 6 1.24 -40.62 -6.54
N LEU A 7 1.90 -39.55 -6.08
CA LEU A 7 2.28 -39.10 -4.74
C LEU A 7 2.41 -37.56 -4.71
N VAL A 8 1.79 -36.92 -3.71
CA VAL A 8 2.18 -35.59 -3.21
C VAL A 8 3.27 -35.82 -2.17
N SER A 9 4.53 -35.54 -2.50
CA SER A 9 5.61 -35.59 -1.52
C SER A 9 5.71 -34.26 -0.78
N LEU A 10 5.33 -34.30 0.49
CA LEU A 10 5.73 -33.36 1.53
C LEU A 10 7.25 -33.18 1.51
N GLY A 11 7.70 -31.94 1.35
CA GLY A 11 9.06 -31.50 1.66
C GLY A 11 9.02 -30.41 2.72
N MET A 12 8.98 -30.82 3.99
CA MET A 12 9.27 -29.95 5.13
C MET A 12 10.70 -29.44 5.00
N ILE A 13 10.89 -28.13 4.81
CA ILE A 13 12.18 -27.48 5.05
C ILE A 13 12.04 -26.72 6.37
N SER A 14 12.48 -27.37 7.44
CA SER A 14 12.73 -26.73 8.73
C SER A 14 13.78 -25.64 8.54
N MET A 15 13.36 -24.38 8.58
CA MET A 15 14.28 -23.27 8.78
C MET A 15 14.67 -23.23 10.25
N LEU A 16 15.83 -23.80 10.57
CA LEU A 16 16.48 -23.64 11.86
C LEU A 16 16.93 -22.18 12.00
N SER A 17 16.17 -21.42 12.78
CA SER A 17 16.59 -20.13 13.33
C SER A 17 17.66 -20.37 14.40
N ALA A 18 18.94 -20.33 14.02
CA ALA A 18 20.04 -20.23 14.97
C ALA A 18 20.11 -18.79 15.50
N GLY A 19 19.73 -18.62 16.76
CA GLY A 19 19.75 -17.35 17.48
C GLY A 19 21.16 -16.82 17.72
N CYS A 20 21.25 -15.50 17.72
CA CYS A 20 22.37 -14.70 18.22
C CYS A 20 22.76 -15.11 19.65
N GLN A 21 24.05 -15.34 19.89
CA GLN A 21 24.67 -15.17 21.21
C GLN A 21 25.85 -14.22 21.04
N LEU A 22 25.63 -12.92 21.33
CA LEU A 22 26.72 -11.99 21.59
C LEU A 22 27.23 -12.28 22.99
N LEU A 23 28.37 -12.95 23.07
CA LEU A 23 29.10 -13.14 24.32
C LEU A 23 29.57 -11.78 24.86
N GLY A 24 29.18 -11.49 26.11
CA GLY A 24 30.11 -11.36 27.23
C GLY A 24 31.17 -10.26 27.17
N SER A 25 30.91 -9.23 27.97
CA SER A 25 31.82 -8.26 28.59
C SER A 25 33.30 -8.65 28.72
N THR A 26 34.18 -7.68 28.45
CA THR A 26 35.40 -7.44 29.24
C THR A 26 35.84 -5.98 29.10
N GLU A 27 35.54 -5.14 30.09
CA GLU A 27 36.32 -3.93 30.38
C GLU A 27 37.40 -4.29 31.42
N PRO A 28 38.68 -3.95 31.21
CA PRO A 28 39.70 -4.14 32.21
C PRO A 28 39.74 -2.99 33.23
N SER A 29 39.66 -3.41 34.49
CA SER A 29 40.08 -2.78 35.73
C SER A 29 41.22 -1.74 35.61
N ALA A 30 41.03 -0.57 36.23
CA ALA A 30 42.13 0.30 36.66
C ALA A 30 41.87 0.85 38.07
N THR A 31 42.75 0.40 38.97
CA THR A 31 42.87 0.67 40.41
C THR A 31 43.48 2.06 40.66
N VAL A 32 42.90 2.91 41.52
CA VAL A 32 43.64 4.00 42.23
C VAL A 32 43.03 4.31 43.62
N VAL A 33 43.67 3.77 44.67
CA VAL A 33 44.14 4.35 45.96
C VAL A 33 43.24 5.32 46.80
N GLU A 34 42.92 4.90 48.04
CA GLU A 34 42.50 5.69 49.25
C GLU A 34 43.61 6.69 49.71
N GLN A 35 43.40 7.90 50.27
CA GLN A 35 42.70 8.41 51.49
C GLN A 35 43.10 9.92 51.67
N PRO A 36 42.77 10.75 52.71
CA PRO A 36 41.74 10.72 53.78
C PRO A 36 41.02 12.09 54.11
N LYS A 37 39.82 11.96 54.74
CA LYS A 37 39.12 12.75 55.81
C LYS A 37 38.84 14.30 55.75
N ALA A 38 37.52 14.58 55.78
CA ALA A 38 36.63 15.73 56.09
C ALA A 38 37.08 16.84 57.10
N PRO A 39 36.33 17.96 57.37
CA PRO A 39 34.90 18.27 57.05
C PRO A 39 34.59 19.73 56.65
N THR A 40 33.38 20.03 56.13
CA THR A 40 32.50 21.16 56.51
C THR A 40 31.21 21.11 55.68
N THR A 41 30.08 21.13 56.39
CA THR A 41 28.69 21.20 55.90
C THR A 41 28.49 22.29 54.85
N VAL A 42 28.28 21.88 53.61
CA VAL A 42 27.54 22.65 52.61
C VAL A 42 26.17 22.01 52.52
N VAL A 43 25.11 22.78 52.77
CA VAL A 43 23.73 22.38 52.47
C VAL A 43 23.66 22.22 50.95
N VAL A 44 23.94 21.00 50.49
CA VAL A 44 23.72 20.58 49.10
C VAL A 44 22.22 20.50 48.95
N GLY A 45 21.60 21.56 48.41
CA GLY A 45 20.31 21.43 47.78
C GLY A 45 20.45 20.35 46.74
N THR A 46 19.92 19.16 47.02
CA THR A 46 19.84 18.07 46.04
C THR A 46 19.25 18.66 44.78
N PRO A 47 19.94 18.61 43.62
CA PRO A 47 19.32 19.06 42.38
C PRO A 47 18.15 18.10 42.17
N ASN A 48 16.93 18.58 42.34
CA ASN A 48 15.74 17.81 42.00
C ASN A 48 15.94 17.30 40.57
N PRO A 49 16.13 16.00 40.33
CA PRO A 49 16.24 15.51 38.98
C PRO A 49 14.85 15.71 38.38
N LYS A 50 14.70 16.77 37.57
CA LYS A 50 13.50 16.99 36.77
C LYS A 50 13.16 15.64 36.11
N PRO A 51 11.93 15.13 36.25
CA PRO A 51 11.58 13.83 35.70
C PRO A 51 11.97 13.83 34.23
N ARG A 52 12.86 12.92 33.85
CA ARG A 52 13.12 12.67 32.43
C ARG A 52 12.22 11.53 32.00
N PRO A 53 11.13 11.84 31.30
CA PRO A 53 10.73 10.97 30.22
C PRO A 53 10.41 11.81 28.98
N LYS A 54 11.38 11.97 28.09
CA LYS A 54 11.03 11.95 26.66
C LYS A 54 11.07 10.48 26.30
N GLN A 55 10.00 9.74 26.61
CA GLN A 55 9.88 8.39 26.08
C GLN A 55 10.04 8.48 24.55
N PRO A 56 10.76 7.54 23.93
CA PRO A 56 10.87 7.53 22.48
C PRO A 56 9.46 7.48 21.88
N PRO A 57 9.24 8.11 20.70
CA PRO A 57 7.94 8.05 20.06
C PRO A 57 7.54 6.59 19.83
N SER A 58 6.29 6.24 20.17
CA SER A 58 5.75 4.92 19.85
C SER A 58 5.37 4.88 18.38
N TYR A 59 5.78 3.83 17.68
CA TYR A 59 5.49 3.61 16.27
C TYR A 59 4.49 2.47 16.10
N PRO A 60 3.50 2.62 15.21
CA PRO A 60 2.53 1.57 14.96
C PRO A 60 3.19 0.40 14.23
N SER A 61 2.93 -0.82 14.67
CA SER A 61 3.32 -2.02 13.93
C SER A 61 2.59 -2.12 12.59
N ALA A 62 3.08 -2.96 11.68
CA ALA A 62 2.35 -3.27 10.44
C ALA A 62 0.92 -3.75 10.69
N GLN A 63 0.70 -4.55 11.74
CA GLN A 63 -0.64 -5.04 12.11
C GLN A 63 -1.55 -3.90 12.55
N GLN A 64 -1.04 -2.95 13.33
CA GLN A 64 -1.79 -1.76 13.74
C GLN A 64 -2.19 -0.90 12.53
N LEU A 65 -1.26 -0.71 11.58
CA LEU A 65 -1.52 0.03 10.34
C LEU A 65 -2.60 -0.65 9.47
N VAL A 66 -2.53 -1.99 9.33
CA VAL A 66 -3.54 -2.77 8.62
C VAL A 66 -4.91 -2.63 9.29
N GLN A 67 -4.97 -2.71 10.62
CA GLN A 67 -6.22 -2.53 11.35
C GLN A 67 -6.82 -1.14 11.13
N TRP A 68 -6.01 -0.07 11.26
CA TRP A 68 -6.49 1.28 11.00
C TRP A 68 -6.96 1.43 9.56
N HIS A 69 -6.21 0.93 8.58
CA HIS A 69 -6.62 0.99 7.18
C HIS A 69 -7.97 0.26 6.96
N ALA A 70 -8.13 -0.95 7.49
CA ALA A 70 -9.36 -1.71 7.37
C ALA A 70 -10.56 -1.02 8.04
N GLN A 71 -10.36 -0.40 9.20
CA GLN A 71 -11.37 0.40 9.89
C GLN A 71 -11.82 1.59 9.03
N GLN A 72 -10.89 2.31 8.42
CA GLN A 72 -11.20 3.49 7.60
C GLN A 72 -11.89 3.10 6.27
N CYS A 73 -11.64 1.89 5.75
CA CYS A 73 -12.30 1.39 4.54
C CYS A 73 -13.69 0.78 4.80
N GLY A 74 -14.17 0.75 6.06
CA GLY A 74 -15.47 0.20 6.42
C GLY A 74 -15.57 -1.32 6.38
N GLY A 75 -14.44 -2.03 6.26
CA GLY A 75 -14.40 -3.50 6.15
C GLY A 75 -14.38 -4.24 7.48
N PHE A 76 -13.98 -3.58 8.57
CA PHE A 76 -13.81 -4.22 9.87
C PHE A 76 -14.16 -3.26 11.01
N ALA A 77 -15.11 -3.66 11.87
CA ALA A 77 -15.22 -3.10 13.21
C ALA A 77 -14.09 -3.68 14.04
N ALA A 78 -13.00 -2.95 14.21
CA ALA A 78 -12.02 -3.37 15.20
C ALA A 78 -12.67 -3.26 16.58
N THR A 79 -12.59 -4.34 17.36
CA THR A 79 -12.64 -4.20 18.81
C THR A 79 -11.61 -3.14 19.18
N ALA A 80 -12.06 -2.05 19.78
CA ALA A 80 -11.15 -1.05 20.33
C ALA A 80 -10.14 -1.81 21.19
N GLN A 81 -8.89 -1.90 20.72
CA GLN A 81 -7.83 -2.20 21.65
C GLN A 81 -7.71 -0.92 22.47
N ASP A 82 -8.21 -0.96 23.71
CA ASP A 82 -7.89 0.02 24.75
C ASP A 82 -6.40 -0.12 25.08
N ASN A 83 -5.57 0.27 24.13
CA ASN A 83 -4.16 0.53 24.36
C ASN A 83 -4.07 2.04 24.53
N ASP A 84 -3.75 2.51 25.72
CA ASP A 84 -3.42 3.93 26.00
C ASP A 84 -2.13 4.40 25.27
N GLU A 85 -1.61 3.59 24.34
CA GLU A 85 -0.45 3.93 23.53
C GLU A 85 -0.82 5.00 22.49
N THR A 86 -0.23 6.18 22.66
CA THR A 86 -0.30 7.23 21.65
C THR A 86 0.78 6.98 20.60
N PHE A 87 0.38 6.59 19.39
CA PHE A 87 1.30 6.39 18.28
C PHE A 87 1.59 7.69 17.53
N ILE A 88 2.81 7.78 16.98
CA ILE A 88 3.18 8.88 16.11
C ILE A 88 2.30 8.92 14.85
N ALA A 89 1.89 10.13 14.47
CA ALA A 89 1.12 10.41 13.25
C ALA A 89 -0.22 9.66 13.12
N GLU A 90 -0.74 9.03 14.18
CA GLU A 90 -2.00 8.28 14.15
C GLU A 90 -3.17 9.03 13.47
N PRO A 91 -3.52 10.28 13.84
CA PRO A 91 -4.63 10.98 13.19
C PRO A 91 -4.37 11.21 11.70
N GLN A 92 -3.14 11.51 11.32
CA GLN A 92 -2.76 11.76 9.91
C GLN A 92 -2.81 10.47 9.10
N LEU A 93 -2.36 9.36 9.67
CA LEU A 93 -2.43 8.03 9.05
C LEU A 93 -3.87 7.58 8.86
N LYS A 94 -4.71 7.72 9.88
CA LYS A 94 -6.16 7.40 9.78
C LYS A 94 -6.83 8.24 8.69
N GLN A 95 -6.55 9.54 8.63
CA GLN A 95 -7.08 10.40 7.57
C GLN A 95 -6.56 10.04 6.18
N PHE A 96 -5.26 9.72 6.05
CA PHE A 96 -4.69 9.22 4.81
C PHE A 96 -5.38 7.93 4.37
N PHE A 97 -5.57 6.97 5.27
CA PHE A 97 -6.28 5.73 4.95
C PHE A 97 -7.73 5.99 4.53
N ALA A 98 -8.47 6.88 5.20
CA ALA A 98 -9.82 7.24 4.77
C ALA A 98 -9.84 7.79 3.33
N ARG A 99 -8.89 8.66 2.99
CA ARG A 99 -8.74 9.18 1.61
C ARG A 99 -8.38 8.06 0.63
N LEU A 100 -7.43 7.21 1.00
CA LEU A 100 -7.00 6.06 0.22
C LEU A 100 -8.15 5.08 -0.06
N CYS A 101 -9.03 4.83 0.90
CA CYS A 101 -10.20 3.98 0.71
C CYS A 101 -11.19 4.56 -0.31
N LEU A 102 -11.38 5.89 -0.27
CA LEU A 102 -12.30 6.59 -1.18
C LEU A 102 -11.71 6.79 -2.58
N ARG A 103 -10.40 7.02 -2.67
CA ARG A 103 -9.74 7.51 -3.89
C ARG A 103 -8.63 6.62 -4.42
N GLY A 104 -8.22 5.58 -3.73
CA GLY A 104 -7.12 4.70 -4.14
C GLY A 104 -7.35 4.01 -5.49
N GLN A 105 -8.60 3.72 -5.84
CA GLN A 105 -8.96 3.22 -7.16
C GLN A 105 -9.12 4.36 -8.19
N THR A 106 -9.76 5.48 -7.79
CA THR A 106 -10.14 6.55 -8.74
C THR A 106 -9.05 7.61 -8.96
N GLN A 107 -8.03 7.69 -8.11
CA GLN A 107 -6.94 8.67 -8.17
C GLN A 107 -5.64 8.06 -7.60
N PRO A 108 -5.15 6.93 -8.14
CA PRO A 108 -4.00 6.23 -7.57
C PRO A 108 -2.71 7.05 -7.57
N GLN A 109 -2.50 7.93 -8.56
CA GLN A 109 -1.32 8.82 -8.61
C GLN A 109 -1.32 9.87 -7.51
N GLU A 110 -2.49 10.44 -7.18
CA GLU A 110 -2.62 11.38 -6.06
C GLU A 110 -2.27 10.67 -4.74
N MET A 111 -2.82 9.47 -4.54
CA MET A 111 -2.55 8.67 -3.34
C MET A 111 -1.10 8.21 -3.25
N LEU A 112 -0.43 7.96 -4.37
CA LEU A 112 1.01 7.67 -4.40
C LEU A 112 1.83 8.85 -3.90
N ALA A 113 1.54 10.06 -4.35
CA ALA A 113 2.25 11.26 -3.93
C ALA A 113 2.03 11.53 -2.42
N GLU A 114 0.80 11.38 -1.93
CA GLU A 114 0.52 11.47 -0.49
C GLU A 114 1.27 10.41 0.32
N LEU A 115 1.31 9.16 -0.17
CA LEU A 115 2.03 8.07 0.49
C LEU A 115 3.54 8.34 0.56
N GLU A 116 4.13 8.93 -0.48
CA GLU A 116 5.55 9.30 -0.47
C GLU A 116 5.84 10.30 0.65
N VAL A 117 5.00 11.32 0.82
CA VAL A 117 5.11 12.27 1.94
C VAL A 117 5.01 11.57 3.28
N VAL A 118 3.97 10.75 3.49
CA VAL A 118 3.77 10.02 4.75
C VAL A 118 4.95 9.09 5.07
N SER A 119 5.44 8.35 4.07
CA SER A 119 6.54 7.40 4.23
C SER A 119 7.90 8.07 4.45
N ALA A 120 8.07 9.33 4.06
CA ALA A 120 9.30 10.08 4.24
C ALA A 120 9.29 11.00 5.47
N GLN A 121 8.11 11.29 6.05
CA GLN A 121 7.95 12.25 7.14
C GLN A 121 8.62 11.80 8.45
N TYR A 122 8.78 10.49 8.65
CA TYR A 122 9.36 9.91 9.86
C TYR A 122 10.32 8.78 9.51
N TYR A 123 11.25 8.49 10.43
CA TYR A 123 12.06 7.28 10.35
C TYR A 123 11.23 6.08 10.82
N TRP A 124 10.47 5.50 9.89
CA TRP A 124 9.59 4.37 10.16
C TRP A 124 10.39 3.10 10.47
N PRO A 125 10.04 2.34 11.52
CA PRO A 125 10.58 1.01 11.74
C PRO A 125 10.29 0.09 10.56
N GLU A 126 11.11 -0.95 10.38
CA GLU A 126 11.04 -1.87 9.23
C GLU A 126 9.62 -2.43 9.02
N SER A 127 8.90 -2.77 10.09
CA SER A 127 7.54 -3.32 9.98
C SER A 127 6.57 -2.31 9.32
N SER A 128 6.55 -1.07 9.77
CA SER A 128 5.73 0.02 9.23
C SER A 128 6.18 0.41 7.82
N ALA A 129 7.50 0.50 7.60
CA ALA A 129 8.09 0.82 6.30
C ALA A 129 7.71 -0.23 5.24
N ARG A 130 7.72 -1.52 5.61
CA ARG A 130 7.32 -2.61 4.71
C ARG A 130 5.84 -2.54 4.35
N TYR A 131 4.97 -2.14 5.28
CA TYR A 131 3.56 -1.88 5.00
C TYR A 131 3.39 -0.74 3.98
N PHE A 132 4.06 0.40 4.18
CA PHE A 132 4.00 1.51 3.21
C PHE A 132 4.56 1.12 1.83
N TRP A 133 5.63 0.35 1.81
CA TRP A 133 6.19 -0.17 0.56
C TRP A 133 5.18 -1.05 -0.19
N LEU A 134 4.52 -1.98 0.50
CA LEU A 134 3.49 -2.82 -0.12
C LEU A 134 2.33 -1.99 -0.65
N LEU A 135 1.89 -1.00 0.13
CA LEU A 135 0.82 -0.10 -0.28
C LEU A 135 1.21 0.71 -1.53
N LYS A 136 2.48 1.14 -1.62
CA LYS A 136 3.03 1.80 -2.81
C LYS A 136 2.94 0.89 -4.04
N GLN A 137 3.34 -0.38 -3.91
CA GLN A 137 3.25 -1.34 -5.01
C GLN A 137 1.80 -1.55 -5.47
N GLN A 138 0.86 -1.67 -4.53
CA GLN A 138 -0.55 -1.79 -4.85
C GLN A 138 -1.09 -0.59 -5.63
N LEU A 139 -0.73 0.63 -5.22
CA LEU A 139 -1.17 1.84 -5.90
C LEU A 139 -0.55 1.98 -7.31
N ILE A 140 0.70 1.58 -7.50
CA ILE A 140 1.34 1.51 -8.82
C ILE A 140 0.58 0.54 -9.73
N ALA A 141 0.25 -0.65 -9.23
CA ALA A 141 -0.53 -1.63 -9.98
C ALA A 141 -1.93 -1.08 -10.34
N ASN A 142 -2.61 -0.43 -9.41
CA ASN A 142 -3.91 0.22 -9.68
C ASN A 142 -3.80 1.31 -10.75
N ALA A 143 -2.73 2.12 -10.72
CA ALA A 143 -2.46 3.13 -11.73
C ALA A 143 -2.27 2.52 -13.13
N GLN A 144 -1.49 1.44 -13.23
CA GLN A 144 -1.23 0.74 -14.49
C GLN A 144 -2.52 0.12 -15.06
N MET A 145 -3.25 -0.65 -14.25
CA MET A 145 -4.52 -1.27 -14.67
C MET A 145 -5.52 -0.24 -15.20
N ARG A 146 -5.52 0.97 -14.63
CA ARG A 146 -6.42 2.03 -15.08
C ARG A 146 -6.03 2.65 -16.40
N GLN A 147 -4.74 2.82 -16.65
CA GLN A 147 -4.26 3.29 -17.94
C GLN A 147 -4.62 2.27 -19.03
N GLU A 148 -4.41 0.98 -18.76
CA GLU A 148 -4.79 -0.11 -19.67
C GLU A 148 -6.30 -0.13 -19.93
N LEU A 149 -7.12 -0.01 -18.89
CA LEU A 149 -8.58 0.03 -19.03
C LEU A 149 -9.04 1.25 -19.85
N GLN A 150 -8.40 2.40 -19.68
CA GLN A 150 -8.71 3.60 -20.46
C GLN A 150 -8.31 3.43 -21.93
N ALA A 151 -7.14 2.87 -22.21
CA ALA A 151 -6.70 2.55 -23.56
C ALA A 151 -7.68 1.58 -24.25
N GLN A 152 -8.06 0.50 -23.56
CA GLN A 152 -9.02 -0.48 -24.08
C GLN A 152 -10.39 0.14 -24.37
N LYS A 153 -10.89 1.04 -23.50
CA LYS A 153 -12.15 1.76 -23.74
C LYS A 153 -12.06 2.68 -24.97
N GLN A 154 -10.92 3.34 -25.18
CA GLN A 154 -10.70 4.18 -26.35
C GLN A 154 -10.65 3.34 -27.64
N GLU A 155 -9.94 2.20 -27.63
CA GLU A 155 -9.93 1.27 -28.75
C GLU A 155 -11.33 0.75 -29.07
N GLN A 156 -12.09 0.35 -28.05
CA GLN A 156 -13.48 -0.09 -28.22
C GLN A 156 -14.36 1.01 -28.84
N ALA A 157 -14.20 2.26 -28.40
CA ALA A 157 -14.94 3.40 -28.97
C ALA A 157 -14.57 3.63 -30.45
N GLN A 158 -13.29 3.53 -30.81
CA GLN A 158 -12.84 3.64 -32.19
C GLN A 158 -13.38 2.50 -33.07
N MET A 159 -13.34 1.26 -32.57
CA MET A 159 -13.92 0.12 -33.28
C MET A 159 -15.40 0.30 -33.51
N LYS A 160 -16.15 0.79 -32.51
CA LYS A 160 -17.59 1.09 -32.65
C LYS A 160 -17.84 2.15 -33.72
N ALA A 161 -17.04 3.22 -33.75
CA ALA A 161 -17.15 4.27 -34.76
C ALA A 161 -16.85 3.75 -36.18
N ARG A 162 -15.81 2.91 -36.34
CA ARG A 162 -15.49 2.27 -37.62
C ARG A 162 -16.60 1.34 -38.08
N MET A 163 -17.13 0.51 -37.18
CA MET A 163 -18.25 -0.38 -37.47
C MET A 163 -19.48 0.40 -37.93
N GLN A 164 -19.84 1.48 -37.23
CA GLN A 164 -20.96 2.34 -37.64
C GLN A 164 -20.74 2.94 -39.03
N LYS A 165 -19.52 3.41 -39.32
CA LYS A 165 -19.16 3.91 -40.65
C LYS A 165 -19.32 2.84 -41.72
N THR A 166 -18.80 1.63 -41.48
CA THR A 166 -18.92 0.50 -42.41
C THR A 166 -20.38 0.12 -42.67
N LEU A 167 -21.21 0.03 -41.63
CA LEU A 167 -22.64 -0.25 -41.79
C LEU A 167 -23.36 0.85 -42.57
N SER A 168 -23.05 2.12 -42.31
CA SER A 168 -23.63 3.24 -43.06
C SER A 168 -23.20 3.24 -44.53
N SER A 169 -21.95 2.90 -44.84
CA SER A 169 -21.47 2.77 -46.21
C SER A 169 -22.11 1.59 -46.94
N LEU A 170 -22.34 0.47 -46.24
CA LEU A 170 -23.02 -0.68 -46.80
C LEU A 170 -24.45 -0.33 -47.19
N ALA A 171 -25.20 0.34 -46.30
CA ALA A 171 -26.55 0.81 -46.58
C ALA A 171 -26.59 1.79 -47.77
N ALA A 172 -25.60 2.69 -47.90
CA ALA A 172 -25.50 3.60 -49.04
C ALA A 172 -25.25 2.85 -50.37
N ILE A 173 -24.39 1.82 -50.35
CA ILE A 173 -24.15 0.96 -51.52
C ILE A 173 -25.44 0.19 -51.88
N GLU A 174 -26.15 -0.36 -50.90
CA GLU A 174 -27.44 -1.03 -51.13
C GLU A 174 -28.46 -0.10 -51.79
N GLN A 175 -28.60 1.14 -51.32
CA GLN A 175 -29.47 2.13 -51.96
C GLN A 175 -29.04 2.46 -53.40
N GLN A 176 -27.74 2.60 -53.65
CA GLN A 176 -27.24 2.87 -55.00
C GLN A 176 -27.51 1.70 -55.96
N LEU A 177 -27.42 0.46 -55.49
CA LEU A 177 -27.75 -0.72 -56.27
C LEU A 177 -29.24 -0.77 -56.61
N LEU A 178 -30.12 -0.49 -55.65
CA LEU A 178 -31.57 -0.42 -55.86
C LEU A 178 -31.95 0.64 -56.92
N GLN A 179 -31.34 1.83 -56.85
CA GLN A 179 -31.59 2.89 -57.84
C GLN A 179 -31.17 2.48 -59.25
N ARG A 180 -30.02 1.80 -59.38
CA ARG A 180 -29.57 1.31 -60.69
C ARG A 180 -30.46 0.20 -61.24
N SER A 181 -30.94 -0.72 -60.40
CA SER A 181 -31.90 -1.74 -60.87
C SER A 181 -33.21 -1.11 -61.36
N THR A 182 -33.75 -0.12 -60.62
CA THR A 182 -35.00 0.54 -61.04
C THR A 182 -34.84 1.35 -62.33
N GLN A 183 -33.68 1.97 -62.55
CA GLN A 183 -33.40 2.68 -63.81
C GLN A 183 -33.26 1.73 -65.01
N GLN A 184 -32.58 0.59 -64.83
CA GLN A 184 -32.48 -0.43 -65.89
C GLN A 184 -33.83 -1.07 -66.24
N GLU A 185 -34.73 -1.24 -65.28
CA GLU A 185 -36.09 -1.70 -65.55
C GLU A 185 -36.87 -0.66 -66.36
N SER A 186 -36.81 0.62 -65.98
CA SER A 186 -37.50 1.68 -66.73
C SER A 186 -36.96 1.89 -68.15
N ASP A 187 -35.67 1.67 -68.38
CA ASP A 187 -35.04 1.82 -69.70
C ASP A 187 -35.34 0.64 -70.64
N ASN A 188 -35.71 -0.54 -70.12
CA ASN A 188 -36.10 -1.71 -70.91
C ASN A 188 -37.61 -1.76 -71.22
N GLU A 189 -38.40 -0.86 -70.64
CA GLU A 189 -39.86 -0.78 -70.86
C GLU A 189 -40.26 0.10 -72.06
N TYR A 190 -39.29 0.55 -72.87
CA TYR A 190 -39.44 1.29 -74.13
C TYR A 190 -38.82 0.53 -75.30
#